data_AF-A0A0G1IUA4-F1
#
_entry.id   AF-A0A0G1IUA4-F1
#
_cell.length_a   1.000
_cell.length_b   1.000
_cell.length_c   1.000
_cell.angle_alpha   90.00
_cell.angle_beta   90.00
_cell.angle_gamma   90.00
#
_symmetry.space_group_name_H-M   'P 1'
#
loop_
_entity.id
_entity.type
_entity.pdbx_description
1 polymer ?
#
loop_
_entity_poly.entity_id
_entity_poly.type
_entity_poly.pdbx_seq_one_letter_code
_entity_poly.pdbx_strand_id
1 'polypeptide(L)'
;MLQHSIIEFLIAAYSAVSSLWLVKALIIFSGIMGFFSFFFDIHGIISWLKRKRADKKEFHRSVELLSATPYFFAHIIHLGGEFSMTYSMYVMCDEEGGYYLNPAKEFVSVGFNRGGDRMIVMTTELTSKAGFTIESFSDRSGSYASSYPNLCHLPIPDMKNEWTVHFRKVARGEKTPTPPPDAIL
;
A
#
# COMPACT_ATOMS: atom_id res chain seq x y z
N MET A 1 -32.95 14.29 73.24
CA MET A 1 -32.61 15.24 72.16
C MET A 1 -31.11 15.29 71.86
N LEU A 2 -30.22 15.44 72.87
CA LEU A 2 -28.76 15.53 72.64
C LEU A 2 -28.14 14.33 71.88
N GLN A 3 -28.55 13.09 72.17
CA GLN A 3 -28.04 11.89 71.50
C GLN A 3 -28.38 11.81 70.01
N HIS A 4 -29.56 12.29 69.59
CA HIS A 4 -29.96 12.24 68.18
C HIS A 4 -29.16 13.25 67.34
N SER A 5 -28.91 14.46 67.87
CA SER A 5 -28.08 15.46 67.18
C SER A 5 -26.62 15.04 67.03
N ILE A 6 -26.07 14.26 67.98
CA ILE A 6 -24.70 13.73 67.87
C ILE A 6 -24.60 12.69 66.76
N ILE A 7 -25.61 11.82 66.61
CA ILE A 7 -25.65 10.78 65.58
C ILE A 7 -25.76 11.41 64.18
N GLU A 8 -26.63 12.39 64.00
CA GLU A 8 -26.77 13.11 62.72
C GLU A 8 -25.48 13.85 62.32
N PHE A 9 -24.80 14.47 63.29
CA PHE A 9 -23.50 15.11 63.06
C PHE A 9 -22.41 14.11 62.66
N LEU A 10 -22.35 12.94 63.30
CA LEU A 10 -21.38 11.89 62.96
C LEU A 10 -21.64 11.31 61.56
N ILE A 11 -22.89 11.13 61.17
CA ILE A 11 -23.27 10.67 59.82
C ILE A 11 -22.87 11.72 58.77
N ALA A 12 -23.13 13.01 59.03
CA ALA A 12 -22.74 14.09 58.12
C ALA A 12 -21.22 14.26 58.01
N ALA A 13 -20.48 14.12 59.11
CA ALA A 13 -19.02 14.15 59.10
C ALA A 13 -18.45 12.95 58.34
N TYR A 14 -19.00 11.75 58.53
CA TYR A 14 -18.59 10.54 57.80
C TYR A 14 -18.90 10.62 56.30
N SER A 15 -20.06 11.16 55.91
CA SER A 15 -20.42 11.35 54.50
C SER A 15 -19.54 12.42 53.82
N ALA A 16 -19.19 13.50 54.53
CA ALA A 16 -18.25 14.51 54.06
C ALA A 16 -16.82 13.95 53.89
N VAL A 17 -16.34 13.13 54.83
CA VAL A 17 -15.02 12.51 54.73
C VAL A 17 -14.98 11.45 53.62
N SER A 18 -15.99 10.59 53.53
CA SER A 18 -16.06 9.55 52.49
C SER A 18 -16.19 10.13 51.07
N SER A 19 -16.92 11.22 50.89
CA SER A 19 -16.99 11.95 49.61
C SER A 19 -15.65 12.59 49.22
N LEU A 20 -14.90 13.15 50.17
CA LEU A 20 -13.53 13.64 49.94
C LEU A 20 -12.57 12.53 49.48
N TRP A 21 -12.67 11.32 50.06
CA TRP A 21 -11.88 10.16 49.62
C TRP A 21 -12.26 9.70 48.21
N LEU A 22 -13.56 9.67 47.89
CA LEU A 22 -14.04 9.34 46.54
C LEU A 22 -13.52 10.32 45.49
N VAL A 23 -13.58 11.63 45.75
CA VAL A 23 -13.06 12.65 44.82
C VAL A 23 -11.56 12.50 44.59
N LYS A 24 -10.78 12.25 45.65
CA LYS A 24 -9.33 11.99 45.52
C LYS A 24 -9.03 10.72 44.70
N ALA A 25 -9.78 9.64 44.94
CA ALA A 25 -9.64 8.40 44.18
C ALA A 25 -9.95 8.61 42.69
N LEU A 26 -10.97 9.42 42.38
CA LEU A 26 -11.39 9.74 41.01
C LEU A 26 -10.33 10.57 40.27
N ILE A 27 -9.71 11.55 40.95
CA ILE A 27 -8.61 12.35 40.39
C ILE A 27 -7.39 11.46 40.10
N ILE A 28 -7.03 10.58 41.03
CA ILE A 28 -5.90 9.65 40.84
C ILE A 28 -6.19 8.69 39.69
N PHE A 29 -7.39 8.11 39.64
CA PHE A 29 -7.80 7.22 38.56
C PHE A 29 -7.80 7.92 37.19
N SER A 30 -8.34 9.14 37.12
CA SER A 30 -8.28 10.01 35.94
C SER A 30 -6.84 10.28 35.50
N GLY A 31 -5.94 10.62 36.44
CA GLY A 31 -4.53 10.84 36.16
C GLY A 31 -3.82 9.60 35.62
N ILE A 32 -4.12 8.43 36.18
CA ILE A 32 -3.58 7.14 35.71
C ILE A 32 -4.10 6.83 34.29
N MET A 33 -5.40 6.99 34.03
CA MET A 33 -5.98 6.77 32.71
C MET A 33 -5.44 7.75 31.65
N GLY A 34 -5.25 9.02 32.02
CA GLY A 34 -4.63 10.03 31.16
C GLY A 34 -3.17 9.71 30.85
N PHE A 35 -2.42 9.24 31.84
CA PHE A 35 -1.04 8.78 31.66
C PHE A 35 -0.97 7.59 30.70
N PHE A 36 -1.78 6.55 30.89
CA PHE A 36 -1.80 5.41 29.95
C PHE A 36 -2.18 5.84 28.53
N SER A 37 -3.18 6.70 28.37
CA SER A 37 -3.62 7.19 27.06
C SER A 37 -2.50 7.93 26.32
N PHE A 38 -1.79 8.82 27.01
CA PHE A 38 -0.64 9.54 26.46
C PHE A 38 0.52 8.61 26.07
N PHE A 39 0.81 7.59 26.89
CA PHE A 39 1.85 6.59 26.57
C PHE A 39 1.47 5.74 25.36
N PHE A 40 0.22 5.30 25.24
CA PHE A 40 -0.25 4.55 24.08
C PHE A 40 -0.19 5.40 22.80
N ASP A 41 -0.56 6.67 22.85
CA ASP A 41 -0.49 7.59 21.71
C ASP A 41 0.96 7.82 21.25
N ILE A 42 1.89 8.07 22.18
CA ILE A 42 3.31 8.24 21.84
C ILE A 42 3.88 6.95 21.26
N HIS A 43 3.58 5.80 21.85
CA HIS A 43 4.01 4.51 21.28
C HIS A 43 3.43 4.28 19.88
N GLY A 44 2.18 4.66 19.65
CA GLY A 44 1.53 4.65 18.34
C GLY A 44 2.30 5.48 17.32
N ILE A 45 2.60 6.73 17.65
CA ILE A 45 3.34 7.67 16.79
C ILE A 45 4.76 7.15 16.51
N ILE A 46 5.49 6.68 17.52
CA ILE A 46 6.84 6.14 17.34
C ILE A 46 6.80 4.90 16.43
N SER A 47 5.82 4.00 16.63
CA SER A 47 5.68 2.81 15.79
C SER A 47 5.35 3.17 14.34
N TRP A 48 4.54 4.19 14.12
CA TRP A 48 4.20 4.71 12.80
C TRP A 48 5.42 5.35 12.12
N LEU A 49 6.18 6.17 12.85
CA LEU A 49 7.42 6.76 12.34
C LEU A 49 8.47 5.70 11.98
N LYS A 50 8.61 4.65 12.82
CA LYS A 50 9.50 3.53 12.53
C LYS A 50 9.09 2.79 11.25
N ARG A 51 7.79 2.50 11.09
CA ARG A 51 7.25 1.89 9.87
C ARG A 51 7.53 2.77 8.65
N LYS A 52 7.19 4.06 8.69
CA LYS A 52 7.49 4.98 7.59
C LYS A 52 8.96 5.05 7.20
N ARG A 53 9.88 4.99 8.18
CA ARG A 53 11.32 4.95 7.88
C ARG A 53 11.74 3.64 7.23
N ALA A 54 11.18 2.52 7.69
CA ALA A 54 11.44 1.21 7.09
C ALA A 54 10.92 1.18 5.64
N ASP A 55 9.69 1.62 5.40
CA ASP A 55 9.07 1.69 4.07
C ASP A 55 9.90 2.56 3.12
N LYS A 56 10.39 3.71 3.61
CA LYS A 56 11.25 4.60 2.82
C LYS A 56 12.59 3.95 2.47
N LYS A 57 13.20 3.22 3.42
CA LYS A 57 14.46 2.51 3.18
C LYS A 57 14.26 1.38 2.17
N GLU A 58 13.18 0.64 2.29
CA GLU A 58 12.80 -0.43 1.36
C GLU A 58 12.55 0.14 -0.04
N PHE A 59 11.80 1.24 -0.15
CA PHE A 59 11.58 1.92 -1.42
C PHE A 59 12.89 2.37 -2.09
N HIS A 60 13.81 3.00 -1.35
CA HIS A 60 15.11 3.40 -1.89
C HIS A 60 15.92 2.21 -2.40
N ARG A 61 15.91 1.08 -1.67
CA ARG A 61 16.53 -0.15 -2.11
C ARG A 61 15.89 -0.67 -3.41
N SER A 62 14.57 -0.67 -3.49
CA SER A 62 13.84 -1.08 -4.71
C SER A 62 14.19 -0.19 -5.92
N VAL A 63 14.35 1.12 -5.72
CA VAL A 63 14.77 2.05 -6.78
C VAL A 63 16.22 1.78 -7.23
N GLU A 64 17.12 1.51 -6.29
CA GLU A 64 18.51 1.15 -6.59
C GLU A 64 18.57 -0.14 -7.42
N LEU A 65 17.84 -1.18 -6.98
CA LEU A 65 17.71 -2.44 -7.71
C LEU A 65 17.14 -2.23 -9.11
N LEU A 66 16.06 -1.45 -9.25
CA LEU A 66 15.48 -1.11 -10.56
C LEU A 66 16.53 -0.47 -11.48
N SER A 67 17.35 0.45 -10.95
CA SER A 67 18.35 1.16 -11.75
C SER A 67 19.44 0.24 -12.30
N ALA A 68 19.81 -0.80 -11.54
CA ALA A 68 20.83 -1.78 -11.90
C ALA A 68 20.31 -2.87 -12.85
N THR A 69 19.00 -3.09 -12.89
CA THR A 69 18.42 -4.20 -13.64
C THR A 69 18.16 -3.84 -15.12
N PRO A 70 18.43 -4.75 -16.08
CA PRO A 70 18.12 -4.52 -17.50
C PRO A 70 16.63 -4.67 -17.85
N TYR A 71 15.88 -5.44 -17.08
CA TYR A 71 14.45 -5.69 -17.28
C TYR A 71 13.77 -6.10 -15.97
N PHE A 72 12.45 -6.01 -15.89
CA PHE A 72 11.68 -6.58 -14.78
C PHE A 72 10.33 -7.09 -15.25
N PHE A 73 9.72 -7.97 -14.48
CA PHE A 73 8.38 -8.48 -14.73
C PHE A 73 7.40 -7.93 -13.72
N ALA A 74 6.22 -7.53 -14.18
CA ALA A 74 5.07 -7.22 -13.35
C ALA A 74 4.02 -8.32 -13.48
N HIS A 75 3.84 -9.09 -12.41
CA HIS A 75 2.80 -10.09 -12.32
C HIS A 75 1.55 -9.47 -11.70
N ILE A 76 0.46 -9.42 -12.47
CA ILE A 76 -0.78 -8.73 -12.13
C ILE A 76 -1.92 -9.75 -12.09
N ILE A 77 -2.56 -9.88 -10.93
CA ILE A 77 -3.76 -10.70 -10.75
C ILE A 77 -4.96 -9.77 -10.60
N HIS A 78 -5.86 -9.88 -11.56
CA HIS A 78 -7.14 -9.16 -11.58
C HIS A 78 -8.28 -10.11 -11.20
N LEU A 79 -9.16 -9.64 -10.31
CA LEU A 79 -10.44 -10.28 -10.00
C LEU A 79 -11.57 -9.35 -10.43
N GLY A 80 -12.38 -9.81 -11.38
CA GLY A 80 -13.48 -9.05 -12.00
C GLY A 80 -14.76 -9.01 -11.15
N GLY A 81 -15.65 -8.08 -11.51
CA GLY A 81 -16.94 -7.79 -10.88
C GLY A 81 -17.49 -6.44 -11.39
N GLU A 82 -18.56 -5.89 -10.78
CA GLU A 82 -19.07 -4.53 -11.11
C GLU A 82 -18.04 -3.40 -10.90
N PHE A 83 -16.96 -3.70 -10.19
CA PHE A 83 -15.81 -2.82 -10.00
C PHE A 83 -14.54 -3.61 -10.33
N SER A 84 -14.03 -3.48 -11.56
CA SER A 84 -12.74 -4.09 -11.94
C SER A 84 -11.65 -3.55 -11.02
N MET A 85 -11.05 -4.43 -10.22
CA MET A 85 -10.01 -4.06 -9.25
C MET A 85 -8.83 -5.02 -9.34
N THR A 86 -7.62 -4.48 -9.26
CA THR A 86 -6.40 -5.29 -9.14
C THR A 86 -6.32 -5.87 -7.73
N TYR A 87 -6.28 -7.20 -7.62
CA TYR A 87 -6.20 -7.89 -6.33
C TYR A 87 -4.77 -7.93 -5.80
N SER A 88 -3.83 -8.26 -6.68
CA SER A 88 -2.41 -8.27 -6.34
C SER A 88 -1.55 -7.92 -7.54
N MET A 89 -0.42 -7.27 -7.24
CA MET A 89 0.59 -6.90 -8.21
C MET A 89 1.95 -7.09 -7.57
N TYR A 90 2.81 -7.86 -8.23
CA TYR A 90 4.18 -8.12 -7.80
C TYR A 90 5.12 -7.75 -8.92
N VAL A 91 6.21 -7.09 -8.58
CA VAL A 91 7.25 -6.75 -9.54
C VAL A 91 8.54 -7.44 -9.12
N MET A 92 9.18 -8.13 -10.05
CA MET A 92 10.38 -8.93 -9.81
C MET A 92 11.42 -8.73 -10.90
N CYS A 93 12.71 -8.74 -10.52
CA CYS A 93 13.83 -8.84 -11.43
C CYS A 93 14.41 -10.26 -11.40
N ASP A 94 14.92 -10.71 -12.55
CA ASP A 94 15.41 -12.08 -12.72
C ASP A 94 16.93 -12.14 -12.52
N GLU A 95 17.31 -12.41 -11.27
CA GLU A 95 18.60 -12.98 -10.88
C GLU A 95 18.30 -14.23 -10.04
N GLU A 96 19.24 -15.19 -9.93
CA GLU A 96 19.08 -16.35 -9.05
C GLU A 96 18.76 -15.90 -7.61
N GLY A 97 17.49 -16.03 -7.22
CA GLY A 97 16.97 -15.55 -5.92
C GLY A 97 16.06 -14.31 -5.96
N GLY A 98 15.78 -13.75 -7.15
CA GLY A 98 14.79 -12.72 -7.51
C GLY A 98 14.31 -11.77 -6.39
N TYR A 99 14.66 -10.49 -6.47
CA TYR A 99 14.21 -9.50 -5.49
C TYR A 99 12.91 -8.81 -5.93
N TYR A 100 12.02 -8.56 -4.96
CA TYR A 100 10.75 -7.87 -5.17
C TYR A 100 10.93 -6.36 -5.15
N LEU A 101 10.31 -5.65 -6.10
CA LEU A 101 10.24 -4.19 -6.09
C LEU A 101 8.98 -3.76 -5.32
N ASN A 102 9.16 -3.38 -4.05
CA ASN A 102 8.09 -2.90 -3.18
C ASN A 102 8.27 -1.38 -2.94
N PRO A 103 7.22 -0.55 -3.12
CA PRO A 103 5.84 -0.88 -3.52
C PRO A 103 5.66 -1.01 -5.03
N ALA A 104 5.03 -2.10 -5.48
CA ALA A 104 4.78 -2.38 -6.89
C ALA A 104 4.08 -1.22 -7.63
N LYS A 105 3.13 -0.55 -6.96
CA LYS A 105 2.37 0.59 -7.51
C LYS A 105 3.22 1.83 -7.85
N GLU A 106 4.41 1.94 -7.28
CA GLU A 106 5.34 3.02 -7.60
C GLU A 106 6.09 2.75 -8.91
N PHE A 107 6.15 1.48 -9.35
CA PHE A 107 6.84 1.03 -10.55
C PHE A 107 5.88 0.81 -11.73
N VAL A 108 4.68 0.30 -11.46
CA VAL A 108 3.70 -0.03 -12.51
C VAL A 108 2.34 0.58 -12.16
N SER A 109 1.73 1.23 -13.14
CA SER A 109 0.38 1.76 -13.04
C SER A 109 -0.59 0.80 -13.73
N VAL A 110 -1.69 0.50 -13.06
CA VAL A 110 -2.77 -0.32 -13.62
C VAL A 110 -4.06 0.47 -13.54
N GLY A 111 -4.73 0.60 -14.68
CA GLY A 111 -6.06 1.18 -14.81
C GLY A 111 -7.00 0.22 -15.52
N PHE A 112 -8.26 0.62 -15.62
CA PHE A 112 -9.29 -0.13 -16.34
C PHE A 112 -9.99 0.83 -17.30
N ASN A 113 -10.38 0.32 -18.47
CA ASN A 113 -11.21 1.11 -19.37
C ASN A 113 -12.63 1.26 -18.79
N ARG A 114 -13.40 2.22 -19.34
CA ARG A 114 -14.77 2.51 -18.87
C ARG A 114 -15.73 1.31 -19.00
N GLY A 115 -15.45 0.39 -19.92
CA GLY A 115 -16.22 -0.84 -20.11
C GLY A 115 -15.86 -1.96 -19.13
N GLY A 116 -14.73 -1.86 -18.42
CA GLY A 116 -14.25 -2.89 -17.49
C GLY A 116 -13.76 -4.18 -18.16
N ASP A 117 -13.76 -4.25 -19.49
CA ASP A 117 -13.35 -5.39 -20.31
C ASP A 117 -11.85 -5.42 -20.62
N ARG A 118 -11.15 -4.30 -20.38
CA ARG A 118 -9.69 -4.21 -20.57
C ARG A 118 -8.99 -3.60 -19.37
N MET A 119 -7.91 -4.25 -18.96
CA MET A 119 -6.93 -3.71 -18.04
C MET A 119 -5.89 -2.93 -18.84
N ILE A 120 -5.52 -1.75 -18.35
CA ILE A 120 -4.55 -0.86 -18.98
C ILE A 120 -3.33 -0.85 -18.06
N VAL A 121 -2.19 -1.35 -18.54
CA VAL A 121 -0.93 -1.36 -17.80
C VAL A 121 -0.01 -0.31 -18.38
N MET A 122 0.56 0.54 -17.54
CA MET A 122 1.41 1.64 -17.97
C MET A 122 2.66 1.73 -17.08
N THR A 123 3.72 2.29 -17.64
CA THR A 123 4.88 2.72 -16.84
C THR A 123 4.50 3.90 -15.95
N THR A 124 4.92 3.90 -14.68
CA THR A 124 4.88 5.10 -13.84
C THR A 124 5.93 6.11 -14.29
N GLU A 125 5.88 7.34 -13.75
CA GLU A 125 6.89 8.36 -14.00
C GLU A 125 8.30 7.91 -13.56
N LEU A 126 8.39 7.15 -12.46
CA LEU A 126 9.64 6.58 -11.97
C LEU A 126 10.25 5.62 -13.01
N THR A 127 9.44 4.68 -13.47
CA THR A 127 9.84 3.62 -14.41
C THR A 127 10.17 4.17 -15.78
N SER A 128 9.39 5.13 -16.29
CA SER A 128 9.64 5.76 -17.58
C SER A 128 10.92 6.62 -17.56
N LYS A 129 11.17 7.38 -16.48
CA LYS A 129 12.43 8.13 -16.31
C LYS A 129 13.65 7.23 -16.20
N ALA A 130 13.50 6.03 -15.64
CA ALA A 130 14.54 5.02 -15.61
C ALA A 130 14.81 4.36 -16.98
N GLY A 131 14.01 4.68 -18.01
CA GLY A 131 14.19 4.23 -19.39
C GLY A 131 13.55 2.89 -19.70
N PHE A 132 12.58 2.44 -18.89
CA PHE A 132 11.87 1.19 -19.14
C PHE A 132 10.65 1.38 -20.02
N THR A 133 10.43 0.40 -20.90
CA THR A 133 9.24 0.28 -21.74
C THR A 133 8.70 -1.15 -21.66
N ILE A 134 7.40 -1.30 -21.91
CA ILE A 134 6.74 -2.59 -22.04
C ILE A 134 7.20 -3.25 -23.35
N GLU A 135 7.89 -4.39 -23.24
CA GLU A 135 8.36 -5.18 -24.38
C GLU A 135 7.33 -6.23 -24.78
N SER A 136 6.81 -6.96 -23.80
CA SER A 136 5.88 -8.07 -24.02
C SER A 136 4.99 -8.29 -22.80
N PHE A 137 3.96 -9.11 -22.98
CA PHE A 137 3.12 -9.60 -21.90
C PHE A 137 2.77 -11.05 -22.17
N SER A 138 2.40 -11.80 -21.14
CA SER A 138 1.98 -13.19 -21.25
C SER A 138 0.87 -13.49 -20.26
N ASP A 139 -0.01 -14.39 -20.63
CA ASP A 139 -0.94 -15.06 -19.73
C ASP A 139 -0.58 -16.54 -19.64
N ARG A 140 -1.52 -17.37 -19.16
CA ARG A 140 -1.38 -18.83 -19.14
C ARG A 140 -1.38 -19.46 -20.54
N SER A 141 -1.85 -18.75 -21.56
CA SER A 141 -1.98 -19.25 -22.93
C SER A 141 -0.71 -19.05 -23.76
N GLY A 142 0.09 -18.03 -23.46
CA GLY A 142 1.35 -17.76 -24.16
C GLY A 142 1.87 -16.35 -23.95
N SER A 143 2.93 -16.01 -24.71
CA SER A 143 3.57 -14.69 -24.70
C SER A 143 3.27 -13.91 -25.98
N TYR A 144 3.05 -12.61 -25.83
CA TYR A 144 2.63 -11.66 -26.84
C TYR A 144 3.54 -10.43 -26.79
N ALA A 145 3.99 -9.94 -27.95
CA ALA A 145 4.75 -8.70 -28.03
C ALA A 145 3.84 -7.49 -27.78
N SER A 146 4.34 -6.46 -27.09
CA SER A 146 3.60 -5.22 -26.92
C SER A 146 3.69 -4.36 -28.17
N SER A 147 2.54 -3.99 -28.74
CA SER A 147 2.48 -3.01 -29.83
C SER A 147 2.74 -1.58 -29.35
N TYR A 148 2.55 -1.30 -28.06
CA TYR A 148 2.61 0.04 -27.49
C TYR A 148 3.61 0.05 -26.30
N PRO A 149 4.80 0.66 -26.47
CA PRO A 149 5.90 0.50 -25.52
C PRO A 149 5.67 1.18 -24.16
N ASN A 150 4.73 2.12 -24.05
CA ASN A 150 4.45 2.83 -22.78
C ASN A 150 3.14 2.41 -22.11
N LEU A 151 2.30 1.67 -22.83
CA LEU A 151 0.95 1.35 -22.41
C LEU A 151 0.52 0.05 -23.06
N CYS A 152 -0.03 -0.88 -22.30
CA CYS A 152 -0.50 -2.17 -22.80
C CYS A 152 -1.97 -2.36 -22.43
N HIS A 153 -2.76 -2.82 -23.39
CA HIS A 153 -4.15 -3.21 -23.17
C HIS A 153 -4.23 -4.73 -23.03
N LEU A 154 -4.64 -5.20 -21.87
CA LEU A 154 -4.77 -6.61 -21.54
C LEU A 154 -6.26 -6.97 -21.46
N PRO A 155 -6.72 -7.99 -22.20
CA PRO A 155 -8.12 -8.40 -22.16
C PRO A 155 -8.46 -9.00 -20.79
N ILE A 156 -9.73 -8.87 -20.41
CA ILE A 156 -10.32 -9.44 -19.19
C ILE A 156 -11.39 -10.46 -19.64
N PRO A 157 -11.01 -11.65 -20.12
CA PRO A 157 -11.98 -12.65 -20.57
C PRO A 157 -12.80 -13.26 -19.42
N ASP A 158 -12.22 -13.35 -18.22
CA ASP A 158 -12.79 -14.11 -17.11
C ASP A 158 -12.97 -13.28 -15.83
N MET A 159 -13.62 -13.86 -14.81
CA MET A 159 -13.66 -13.28 -13.46
C MET A 159 -12.28 -13.27 -12.78
N LYS A 160 -11.33 -14.10 -13.20
CA LYS A 160 -9.96 -14.12 -12.67
C LYS A 160 -8.98 -14.13 -13.83
N ASN A 161 -8.12 -13.12 -13.88
CA ASN A 161 -7.16 -12.94 -14.95
C ASN A 161 -5.78 -12.74 -14.36
N GLU A 162 -4.78 -13.34 -14.99
CA GLU A 162 -3.41 -13.37 -14.52
C GLU A 162 -2.52 -13.04 -15.69
N TRP A 163 -1.79 -11.94 -15.56
CA TRP A 163 -0.94 -11.39 -16.61
C TRP A 163 0.46 -11.14 -16.07
N THR A 164 1.46 -11.51 -16.84
CA THR A 164 2.86 -11.13 -16.62
C THR A 164 3.25 -10.13 -17.68
N VAL A 165 3.66 -8.93 -17.28
CA VAL A 165 4.08 -7.87 -18.20
C VAL A 165 5.58 -7.69 -18.07
N HIS A 166 6.30 -7.81 -19.18
CA HIS A 166 7.74 -7.66 -19.24
C HIS A 166 8.11 -6.23 -19.61
N PHE A 167 8.89 -5.59 -18.75
CA PHE A 167 9.43 -4.25 -18.93
C PHE A 167 10.91 -4.34 -19.17
N ARG A 168 11.39 -3.78 -20.28
CA ARG A 168 12.79 -3.77 -20.65
C ARG A 168 13.33 -2.36 -20.70
N LYS A 169 14.57 -2.18 -20.26
CA LYS A 169 15.29 -0.91 -20.35
C LYS A 169 15.74 -0.66 -21.79
N VAL A 170 15.29 0.43 -22.39
CA VAL A 170 15.68 0.82 -23.75
C VAL A 170 17.10 1.37 -23.71
N ALA A 171 18.00 0.82 -24.52
CA ALA A 171 19.36 1.33 -24.64
C ALA A 171 19.33 2.75 -25.27
N ARG A 172 20.17 3.67 -24.80
CA ARG A 172 20.28 5.01 -25.40
C ARG A 172 20.61 4.89 -26.88
N GLY A 173 19.65 5.21 -27.75
CA GLY A 173 19.79 5.18 -29.21
C GLY A 173 18.93 4.14 -29.93
N GLU A 174 18.27 3.24 -29.20
CA GLU A 174 17.32 2.29 -29.76
C GLU A 174 15.97 3.01 -29.98
N LYS A 175 15.51 3.09 -31.24
CA LYS A 175 14.21 3.69 -31.55
C LYS A 175 13.13 2.84 -30.91
N THR A 176 12.25 3.46 -30.14
CA THR A 176 11.03 2.83 -29.64
C THR A 176 10.32 2.15 -30.82
N PRO A 177 10.02 0.85 -30.77
CA PRO A 177 9.34 0.19 -31.87
C PRO A 177 8.03 0.91 -32.15
N THR A 178 7.90 1.43 -33.37
CA THR A 178 6.64 2.00 -33.87
C THR A 178 5.61 0.89 -33.97
N PRO A 179 4.38 1.06 -33.43
CA PRO A 179 3.32 0.08 -33.63
C PRO A 179 3.11 -0.17 -35.13
N PRO A 180 2.79 -1.41 -35.53
CA PRO A 180 2.35 -1.68 -36.88
C PRO A 180 1.09 -0.84 -37.20
N PRO A 181 0.94 -0.34 -38.44
CA PRO A 181 -0.15 0.57 -38.83
C PRO A 181 -1.56 -0.01 -38.59
N ASP A 182 -1.66 -1.33 -38.42
CA ASP A 182 -2.92 -2.06 -38.24
C ASP A 182 -3.42 -2.07 -36.78
N ALA A 183 -2.67 -1.50 -35.83
CA ALA A 183 -3.03 -1.46 -34.41
C ALA A 183 -3.93 -0.27 -34.00
N ILE A 184 -4.43 0.51 -34.97
CA ILE A 184 -5.38 1.61 -34.78
C ILE A 184 -6.80 1.12 -35.13
N LEU A 185 -7.34 0.19 -34.35
CA LEU A 185 -8.78 -0.16 -34.35
C LEU A 185 -9.22 -0.54 -32.92
#